data_AF-A0A6C1N1R4-F1
#
_entry.id   AF-A0A6C1N1R4-F1
#
_cell.length_a   1.000
_cell.length_b   1.000
_cell.length_c   1.000
_cell.angle_alpha   90.00
_cell.angle_beta   90.00
_cell.angle_gamma   90.00
#
_symmetry.space_group_name_H-M   'P 1'
#
loop_
_entity.id
_entity.type
_entity.pdbx_description
1 polymer ?
#
loop_
_entity_poly.entity_id
_entity_poly.type
_entity_poly.pdbx_seq_one_letter_code
_entity_poly.pdbx_strand_id
1 'polypeptide(L)'
;MGLLGSETFNSLDDLFLHELEDIYDAENRLVKALPKMRDAATEPRLREAFDEHLRETEHQIERLDIVFKTLDKKPERDTCEAMKGLISEGQDMIDAKGDDHAKDAALIAAAQRVEHYEMAAYGTAHNLALRLGNQEAANQLKATLDEEKSADAKLNEIAESYVNTAAA
;
A
#
# COMPACT_ATOMS: atom_id res chain seq x y z
N MET A 1 5.83 -9.91 17.81
CA MET A 1 6.68 -9.18 18.77
C MET A 1 5.88 -7.97 19.25
N GLY A 2 5.99 -7.59 20.53
CA GLY A 2 5.11 -6.59 21.14
C GLY A 2 5.50 -5.14 20.80
N LEU A 3 4.52 -4.23 20.97
CA LEU A 3 4.52 -2.78 20.68
C LEU A 3 5.74 -1.92 21.10
N LEU A 4 6.78 -2.49 21.72
CA LEU A 4 7.97 -1.79 22.22
C LEU A 4 9.22 -2.69 22.09
N GLY A 5 9.45 -3.26 20.90
CA GLY A 5 10.80 -3.73 20.55
C GLY A 5 11.72 -2.52 20.38
N SER A 6 12.93 -2.55 20.95
CA SER A 6 13.91 -1.49 20.68
C SER A 6 14.62 -1.77 19.36
N GLU A 7 13.98 -1.36 18.26
CA GLU A 7 14.67 -1.08 16.99
C GLU A 7 15.95 -0.30 17.29
N THR A 8 17.09 -0.75 16.76
CA THR A 8 18.37 -0.05 16.93
C THR A 8 18.95 0.27 15.57
N PHE A 9 18.85 1.54 15.17
CA PHE A 9 19.46 2.05 13.94
C PHE A 9 20.80 2.71 14.27
N ASN A 10 21.90 2.15 13.76
CA ASN A 10 23.24 2.72 13.90
C ASN A 10 23.61 3.61 12.72
N SER A 11 22.83 3.57 11.64
CA SER A 11 23.07 4.32 10.41
C SER A 11 21.76 4.62 9.65
N LEU A 12 21.84 5.50 8.64
CA LEU A 12 20.73 5.70 7.70
C LEU A 12 20.54 4.49 6.79
N ASP A 13 21.59 3.71 6.53
CA ASP A 13 21.49 2.45 5.79
C ASP A 13 20.66 1.41 6.57
N ASP A 14 20.80 1.36 7.90
CA ASP A 14 20.00 0.47 8.76
C ASP A 14 18.52 0.85 8.68
N LEU A 15 18.20 2.13 8.81
CA LEU A 15 16.82 2.62 8.69
C LEU A 15 16.28 2.38 7.28
N PHE A 16 17.06 2.64 6.23
CA PHE A 16 16.61 2.43 4.86
C PHE A 16 16.31 0.96 4.57
N LEU A 17 17.14 0.04 5.06
CA LEU A 17 16.88 -1.39 4.92
C LEU A 17 15.59 -1.80 5.66
N HIS A 18 15.41 -1.33 6.90
CA HIS A 18 14.18 -1.59 7.67
C HIS A 18 12.93 -1.08 6.94
N GLU A 19 12.94 0.14 6.41
CA GLU A 19 11.82 0.68 5.63
C GLU A 19 11.51 -0.18 4.40
N LEU A 20 12.54 -0.66 3.68
CA LEU A 20 12.33 -1.54 2.53
C LEU A 20 11.75 -2.90 2.91
N GLU A 21 12.16 -3.47 4.03
CA GLU A 21 11.65 -4.76 4.53
C GLU A 21 10.19 -4.64 5.02
N ASP A 22 9.86 -3.55 5.72
CA ASP A 22 8.50 -3.22 6.15
C ASP A 22 7.55 -3.07 4.95
N ILE A 23 7.95 -2.26 3.96
CA ILE A 23 7.19 -2.08 2.71
C ILE A 23 7.05 -3.41 1.95
N TYR A 24 8.13 -4.20 1.85
CA TYR A 24 8.08 -5.48 1.13
C TYR A 24 7.09 -6.47 1.74
N ASP A 25 6.99 -6.54 3.07
CA ASP A 25 5.95 -7.34 3.71
C ASP A 25 4.55 -6.74 3.54
N ALA A 26 4.41 -5.41 3.59
CA ALA A 26 3.16 -4.71 3.36
C ALA A 26 2.54 -5.07 1.99
N GLU A 27 3.31 -4.90 0.92
CA GLU A 27 2.95 -5.24 -0.47
C GLU A 27 2.51 -6.70 -0.61
N ASN A 28 3.31 -7.61 -0.03
CA ASN A 28 3.04 -9.04 -0.07
C ASN A 28 1.75 -9.45 0.67
N ARG A 29 1.33 -8.66 1.65
CA ARG A 29 0.03 -8.85 2.30
C ARG A 29 -1.08 -8.25 1.45
N LEU A 30 -0.84 -7.10 0.83
CA LEU A 30 -1.81 -6.40 0.01
C LEU A 30 -2.23 -7.22 -1.22
N VAL A 31 -1.28 -7.91 -1.89
CA VAL A 31 -1.56 -8.90 -2.96
C VAL A 31 -2.62 -9.94 -2.55
N LYS A 32 -2.65 -10.32 -1.26
CA LYS A 32 -3.62 -11.30 -0.74
C LYS A 32 -4.95 -10.67 -0.32
N ALA A 33 -4.95 -9.38 0.00
CA ALA A 33 -6.13 -8.64 0.45
C ALA A 33 -6.96 -8.12 -0.73
N LEU A 34 -6.31 -7.61 -1.79
CA LEU A 34 -6.97 -6.97 -2.93
C LEU A 34 -8.00 -7.87 -3.65
N PRO A 35 -7.77 -9.17 -3.88
CA PRO A 35 -8.80 -10.04 -4.46
C PRO A 35 -10.07 -10.10 -3.61
N LYS A 36 -9.94 -10.04 -2.28
CA LYS A 36 -11.10 -10.04 -1.37
C LYS A 36 -11.85 -8.72 -1.41
N MET A 37 -11.13 -7.60 -1.46
CA MET A 37 -11.73 -6.26 -1.59
C MET A 37 -12.53 -6.15 -2.89
N ARG A 38 -11.96 -6.63 -4.01
CA ARG A 38 -12.66 -6.74 -5.30
C ARG A 38 -13.92 -7.60 -5.22
N ASP A 39 -13.85 -8.77 -4.59
CA ASP A 39 -14.98 -9.68 -4.52
C ASP A 39 -16.10 -9.15 -3.61
N ALA A 40 -15.77 -8.30 -2.64
CA ALA A 40 -16.72 -7.65 -1.74
C ALA A 40 -17.39 -6.41 -2.34
N ALA A 41 -16.72 -5.72 -3.28
CA ALA A 41 -17.23 -4.52 -3.92
C ALA A 41 -18.39 -4.82 -4.89
N THR A 42 -19.40 -3.96 -4.89
CA THR A 42 -20.58 -4.10 -5.76
C THR A 42 -20.51 -3.24 -7.02
N GLU A 43 -19.88 -2.07 -6.93
CA GLU A 43 -19.66 -1.17 -8.05
C GLU A 43 -18.59 -1.68 -9.02
N PRO A 44 -18.91 -1.84 -10.31
CA PRO A 44 -17.97 -2.32 -11.30
C PRO A 44 -16.67 -1.54 -11.38
N ARG A 45 -16.71 -0.20 -11.27
CA ARG A 45 -15.49 0.64 -11.31
C ARG A 45 -14.58 0.41 -10.12
N LEU A 46 -15.14 0.17 -8.94
CA LEU A 46 -14.37 -0.13 -7.74
C LEU A 46 -13.69 -1.50 -7.83
N ARG A 47 -14.38 -2.49 -8.39
CA ARG A 47 -13.79 -3.81 -8.66
C ARG A 47 -12.62 -3.72 -9.63
N GLU A 48 -12.78 -2.96 -10.71
CA GLU A 48 -11.72 -2.71 -11.69
C GLU A 48 -10.53 -1.97 -11.07
N ALA A 49 -10.77 -0.98 -10.20
CA ALA A 49 -9.70 -0.32 -9.46
C ALA A 49 -8.89 -1.30 -8.60
N PHE A 50 -9.53 -2.23 -7.88
CA PHE A 50 -8.81 -3.25 -7.11
C PHE A 50 -8.07 -4.28 -7.98
N ASP A 51 -8.61 -4.68 -9.13
CA ASP A 51 -7.91 -5.58 -10.07
C ASP A 51 -6.71 -4.90 -10.74
N GLU A 52 -6.79 -3.61 -11.05
CA GLU A 52 -5.67 -2.83 -11.57
C GLU A 52 -4.59 -2.67 -10.51
N HIS A 53 -4.97 -2.22 -9.31
CA HIS A 53 -4.03 -2.00 -8.23
C HIS A 53 -3.32 -3.30 -7.84
N LEU A 54 -4.00 -4.46 -7.86
CA LEU A 54 -3.34 -5.76 -7.66
C LEU A 54 -2.18 -6.01 -8.64
N ARG A 55 -2.33 -5.63 -9.91
CA ARG A 55 -1.27 -5.79 -10.91
C ARG A 55 -0.14 -4.79 -10.68
N GLU A 56 -0.47 -3.59 -10.21
CA GLU A 56 0.52 -2.58 -9.81
C GLU A 56 1.34 -3.10 -8.62
N THR A 57 0.68 -3.53 -7.53
CA THR A 57 1.28 -4.18 -6.34
C THR A 57 2.21 -5.34 -6.71
N GLU A 58 1.81 -6.22 -7.63
CA GLU A 58 2.68 -7.32 -8.10
C GLU A 58 3.97 -6.79 -8.76
N HIS A 59 3.88 -5.74 -9.59
CA HIS A 59 5.06 -5.10 -10.20
C HIS A 59 5.86 -4.27 -9.19
N GLN A 60 5.23 -3.68 -8.18
CA GLN A 60 5.90 -2.91 -7.13
C GLN A 60 6.81 -3.83 -6.29
N ILE A 61 6.36 -5.06 -6.01
CA ILE A 61 7.21 -6.11 -5.41
C ILE A 61 8.42 -6.41 -6.30
N GLU A 62 8.25 -6.51 -7.62
CA GLU A 62 9.37 -6.72 -8.54
C GLU A 62 10.36 -5.54 -8.53
N ARG A 63 9.88 -4.30 -8.37
CA ARG A 63 10.75 -3.13 -8.20
C ARG A 63 11.52 -3.19 -6.89
N LEU A 64 10.88 -3.59 -5.79
CA LEU A 64 11.58 -3.79 -4.52
C LEU A 64 12.67 -4.86 -4.65
N ASP A 65 12.40 -5.97 -5.35
CA ASP A 65 13.43 -6.99 -5.63
C ASP A 65 14.63 -6.40 -6.41
N ILE A 66 14.40 -5.43 -7.31
CA ILE A 66 15.48 -4.69 -7.98
C ILE A 66 16.22 -3.81 -6.97
N VAL A 67 15.51 -3.06 -6.13
CA VAL A 67 16.10 -2.21 -5.09
C VAL A 67 17.00 -3.02 -4.15
N PHE A 68 16.52 -4.16 -3.63
CA PHE A 68 17.31 -5.05 -2.77
C PHE A 68 18.59 -5.55 -3.48
N LYS A 69 18.51 -5.88 -4.78
CA LYS A 69 19.70 -6.24 -5.57
C LYS A 69 20.71 -5.10 -5.67
N THR A 70 20.27 -3.84 -5.79
CA THR A 70 21.21 -2.69 -5.80
C THR A 70 21.98 -2.53 -4.50
N LEU A 71 21.44 -3.04 -3.40
CA LEU A 71 22.03 -3.00 -2.06
C LEU A 71 22.87 -4.24 -1.72
N ASP A 72 22.94 -5.23 -2.62
CA ASP A 72 23.48 -6.57 -2.33
C ASP A 72 22.83 -7.20 -1.08
N LYS A 73 21.52 -7.00 -0.95
CA LYS A 73 20.68 -7.54 0.13
C LYS A 73 19.62 -8.47 -0.43
N LYS A 74 19.11 -9.36 0.42
CA LYS A 74 17.92 -10.15 0.12
C LYS A 74 16.75 -9.54 0.87
N PRO A 75 15.55 -9.50 0.28
CA PRO A 75 14.37 -9.08 1.01
C PRO A 75 14.12 -10.06 2.16
N GLU A 76 14.09 -9.54 3.38
CA GLU A 76 13.49 -10.22 4.52
C GLU A 76 12.06 -9.68 4.70
N ARG A 77 11.15 -10.55 5.14
CA ARG A 77 9.78 -10.14 5.47
C ARG A 77 9.72 -9.85 6.95
N ASP A 78 10.16 -8.66 7.34
CA ASP A 78 9.81 -8.18 8.68
C ASP A 78 8.31 -7.89 8.72
N THR A 79 7.67 -8.25 9.83
CA THR A 79 6.22 -8.15 9.89
C THR A 79 5.78 -6.69 9.98
N CYS A 80 5.17 -6.20 8.92
CA CYS A 80 4.54 -4.89 8.90
C CYS A 80 3.26 -4.89 9.74
N GLU A 81 3.37 -4.46 11.00
CA GLU A 81 2.23 -4.38 11.92
C GLU A 81 1.21 -3.30 11.50
N ALA A 82 1.66 -2.24 10.82
CA ALA A 82 0.79 -1.20 10.29
C ALA A 82 -0.14 -1.75 9.20
N MET A 83 0.43 -2.39 8.17
CA MET A 83 -0.35 -2.98 7.08
C MET A 83 -1.26 -4.12 7.58
N LYS A 84 -0.84 -4.90 8.59
CA LYS A 84 -1.72 -5.87 9.24
C LYS A 84 -2.95 -5.21 9.85
N GLY A 85 -2.78 -4.09 10.54
CA GLY A 85 -3.88 -3.32 11.12
C GLY A 85 -4.83 -2.81 10.03
N LEU A 86 -4.29 -2.21 8.97
CA LEU A 86 -5.08 -1.68 7.85
C LEU A 86 -5.85 -2.78 7.10
N ILE A 87 -5.21 -3.93 6.83
CA ILE A 87 -5.89 -5.08 6.22
C ILE A 87 -6.96 -5.65 7.14
N SER A 88 -6.73 -5.66 8.46
CA SER A 88 -7.76 -6.07 9.43
C SER A 88 -8.97 -5.14 9.37
N GLU A 89 -8.75 -3.84 9.28
CA GLU A 89 -9.83 -2.86 9.11
C GLU A 89 -10.57 -3.06 7.79
N GLY A 90 -9.86 -3.31 6.68
CA GLY A 90 -10.48 -3.67 5.41
C GLY A 90 -11.30 -4.96 5.48
N GLN A 91 -10.84 -5.96 6.22
CA GLN A 91 -11.57 -7.22 6.44
C GLN A 91 -12.87 -6.97 7.22
N ASP A 92 -12.86 -6.10 8.23
CA ASP A 92 -14.08 -5.70 8.94
C ASP A 92 -15.10 -5.04 8.00
N MET A 93 -14.64 -4.27 7.00
CA MET A 93 -15.52 -3.65 6.00
C MET A 93 -16.07 -4.68 4.99
N ILE A 94 -15.26 -5.66 4.60
CA ILE A 94 -15.71 -6.80 3.77
C ILE A 94 -16.83 -7.57 4.46
N ASP A 95 -16.69 -7.83 5.75
CA ASP A 95 -17.64 -8.62 6.55
C ASP A 95 -18.88 -7.81 6.99
N ALA A 96 -18.87 -6.49 6.76
CA ALA A 96 -19.98 -5.61 7.07
C ALA A 96 -21.24 -5.97 6.28
N LYS A 97 -22.38 -5.83 6.95
CA LYS A 97 -23.70 -6.07 6.39
C LYS A 97 -24.46 -4.75 6.33
N GLY A 98 -25.26 -4.57 5.29
CA GLY A 98 -26.07 -3.37 5.15
C GLY A 98 -26.29 -3.02 3.69
N ASP A 99 -26.48 -1.73 3.45
CA ASP A 99 -26.64 -1.13 2.14
C ASP A 99 -25.35 -1.25 1.31
N ASP A 100 -25.50 -1.60 0.04
CA ASP A 100 -24.37 -1.86 -0.87
C ASP A 100 -23.56 -0.57 -1.15
N HIS A 101 -24.21 0.59 -1.27
CA HIS A 101 -23.49 1.86 -1.47
C HIS A 101 -22.69 2.25 -0.22
N ALA A 102 -23.27 2.10 0.97
CA ALA A 102 -22.55 2.34 2.22
C ALA A 102 -21.35 1.40 2.38
N LYS A 103 -21.48 0.14 1.95
CA LYS A 103 -20.38 -0.83 1.97
C LYS A 103 -19.27 -0.46 1.01
N ASP A 104 -19.58 -0.13 -0.24
CA ASP A 104 -18.55 0.27 -1.20
C ASP A 104 -17.82 1.54 -0.75
N ALA A 105 -18.53 2.53 -0.20
CA ALA A 105 -17.91 3.71 0.39
C ALA A 105 -16.96 3.35 1.55
N ALA A 106 -17.31 2.34 2.36
CA ALA A 106 -16.44 1.84 3.43
C ALA A 106 -15.20 1.11 2.90
N LEU A 107 -15.34 0.33 1.81
CA LEU A 107 -14.22 -0.31 1.13
C LEU A 107 -13.25 0.72 0.54
N ILE A 108 -13.79 1.78 -0.10
CA ILE A 108 -12.97 2.89 -0.62
C ILE A 108 -12.21 3.55 0.53
N ALA A 109 -12.90 3.90 1.62
CA ALA A 109 -12.25 4.54 2.77
C ALA A 109 -11.13 3.66 3.38
N ALA A 110 -11.31 2.34 3.43
CA ALA A 110 -10.27 1.42 3.89
C ALA A 110 -9.08 1.36 2.93
N ALA A 111 -9.34 1.30 1.62
CA ALA A 111 -8.30 1.31 0.60
C ALA A 111 -7.49 2.61 0.62
N GLN A 112 -8.13 3.79 0.72
CA GLN A 112 -7.41 5.06 0.80
C GLN A 112 -6.49 5.15 2.03
N ARG A 113 -6.85 4.51 3.15
CA ARG A 113 -5.95 4.44 4.32
C ARG A 113 -4.72 3.58 4.05
N VAL A 114 -4.85 2.52 3.24
CA VAL A 114 -3.73 1.73 2.73
C VAL A 114 -2.84 2.60 1.84
N GLU A 115 -3.40 3.26 0.82
CA GLU A 115 -2.65 4.14 -0.09
C GLU A 115 -1.90 5.24 0.68
N HIS A 116 -2.53 5.86 1.68
CA HIS A 116 -1.91 6.91 2.49
C HIS A 116 -0.73 6.40 3.32
N TYR A 117 -0.80 5.17 3.83
CA TYR A 117 0.33 4.54 4.50
C TYR A 117 1.46 4.28 3.50
N GLU A 118 1.17 3.72 2.33
CA GLU A 118 2.17 3.41 1.31
C GLU A 118 2.83 4.67 0.73
N MET A 119 2.05 5.73 0.48
CA MET A 119 2.59 7.04 0.08
C MET A 119 3.56 7.61 1.12
N ALA A 120 3.29 7.42 2.42
CA ALA A 120 4.18 7.87 3.48
C ALA A 120 5.46 7.02 3.55
N ALA A 121 5.33 5.70 3.41
CA ALA A 121 6.45 4.76 3.45
C ALA A 121 7.37 4.94 2.24
N TYR A 122 6.83 4.88 1.01
CA TYR A 122 7.60 5.10 -0.21
C TYR A 122 8.17 6.51 -0.31
N GLY A 123 7.44 7.52 0.18
CA GLY A 123 7.96 8.89 0.29
C GLY A 123 9.22 8.96 1.17
N THR A 124 9.22 8.25 2.30
CA THR A 124 10.36 8.16 3.21
C THR A 124 11.52 7.38 2.56
N ALA A 125 11.26 6.19 2.06
CA ALA A 125 12.26 5.33 1.43
C ALA A 125 12.94 6.00 0.23
N HIS A 126 12.17 6.69 -0.63
CA HIS A 126 12.71 7.46 -1.75
C HIS A 126 13.71 8.53 -1.29
N ASN A 127 13.36 9.30 -0.27
CA ASN A 127 14.24 10.36 0.25
C ASN A 127 15.49 9.79 0.93
N LEU A 128 15.38 8.67 1.63
CA LEU A 128 16.53 7.95 2.19
C LEU A 128 17.47 7.46 1.09
N ALA A 129 16.94 6.86 0.03
CA ALA A 129 17.73 6.42 -1.13
C ALA A 129 18.50 7.58 -1.77
N LEU A 130 17.86 8.74 -1.96
CA LEU A 130 18.53 9.96 -2.44
C LEU A 130 19.64 10.41 -1.47
N ARG A 131 19.38 10.37 -0.17
CA ARG A 131 20.34 10.80 0.86
C ARG A 131 21.58 9.89 0.90
N LEU A 132 21.40 8.60 0.66
CA LEU A 132 22.46 7.59 0.61
C LEU A 132 23.17 7.54 -0.76
N GLY A 133 22.71 8.33 -1.75
CA GLY A 133 23.30 8.38 -3.08
C GLY A 133 22.93 7.18 -3.97
N ASN A 134 21.93 6.38 -3.58
CA ASN A 134 21.44 5.27 -4.39
C ASN A 134 20.36 5.76 -5.37
N GLN A 135 20.81 6.35 -6.48
CA GLN A 135 19.93 6.96 -7.47
C GLN A 135 18.99 5.94 -8.15
N GLU A 136 19.47 4.72 -8.39
CA GLU A 136 18.64 3.68 -9.00
C GLU A 136 17.48 3.29 -8.07
N ALA A 137 17.77 3.03 -6.79
CA ALA A 137 16.72 2.76 -5.81
C ALA A 137 15.75 3.93 -5.68
N ALA A 138 16.26 5.17 -5.62
CA ALA A 138 15.42 6.35 -5.55
C ALA A 138 14.45 6.44 -6.74
N ASN A 139 14.89 6.14 -7.95
CA ASN A 139 14.03 6.16 -9.15
C ASN A 139 12.93 5.09 -9.10
N GLN A 140 13.29 3.86 -8.70
CA GLN A 140 12.32 2.76 -8.57
C GLN A 140 11.24 3.09 -7.51
N LEU A 141 11.66 3.54 -6.34
CA LEU A 141 10.76 3.91 -5.23
C LEU A 141 9.87 5.11 -5.59
N LYS A 142 10.38 6.04 -6.40
CA LYS A 142 9.60 7.18 -6.91
C LYS A 142 8.52 6.75 -7.89
N ALA A 143 8.82 5.78 -8.75
CA ALA A 143 7.85 5.24 -9.69
C ALA A 143 6.67 4.60 -8.94
N THR A 144 6.96 3.80 -7.92
CA THR A 144 5.90 3.22 -7.07
C THR A 144 5.12 4.30 -6.33
N LEU A 145 5.79 5.28 -5.70
CA LEU A 145 5.11 6.41 -5.04
C LEU A 145 4.13 7.16 -5.97
N ASP A 146 4.43 7.25 -7.26
CA ASP A 146 3.54 7.90 -8.23
C ASP A 146 2.35 7.03 -8.61
N GLU A 147 2.51 5.71 -8.62
CA GLU A 147 1.41 4.76 -8.78
C GLU A 147 0.44 4.82 -7.61
N GLU A 148 0.91 4.82 -6.35
CA GLU A 148 0.00 4.88 -5.19
C GLU A 148 -0.80 6.19 -5.14
N LYS A 149 -0.18 7.30 -5.55
CA LYS A 149 -0.90 8.58 -5.71
C LYS A 149 -1.97 8.49 -6.78
N SER A 150 -1.71 7.76 -7.87
CA SER A 150 -2.68 7.56 -8.94
C SER A 150 -3.81 6.65 -8.48
N ALA A 151 -3.51 5.60 -7.72
CA ALA A 151 -4.49 4.70 -7.12
C ALA A 151 -5.42 5.45 -6.14
N ASP A 152 -4.88 6.25 -5.22
CA ASP A 152 -5.69 7.09 -4.32
C ASP A 152 -6.53 8.12 -5.10
N ALA A 153 -5.96 8.76 -6.13
CA ALA A 153 -6.72 9.68 -6.97
C ALA A 153 -7.91 8.98 -7.65
N LYS A 154 -7.71 7.76 -8.17
CA LYS A 154 -8.78 6.95 -8.76
C LYS A 154 -9.86 6.59 -7.74
N LEU A 155 -9.47 6.24 -6.51
CA LEU A 155 -10.41 5.97 -5.41
C LEU A 155 -11.23 7.21 -5.04
N ASN A 156 -10.61 8.40 -5.02
CA ASN A 156 -11.33 9.67 -4.80
C ASN A 156 -12.36 9.95 -5.90
N GLU A 157 -12.00 9.77 -7.17
CA GLU A 157 -12.95 9.94 -8.29
C GLU A 157 -14.16 9.00 -8.18
N ILE A 158 -13.91 7.74 -7.79
CA ILE A 158 -14.99 6.78 -7.54
C ILE A 158 -15.83 7.24 -6.36
N ALA A 159 -15.24 7.64 -5.23
CA ALA A 159 -15.96 8.11 -4.04
C ALA A 159 -16.86 9.33 -4.33
N GLU A 160 -16.36 10.32 -5.07
CA GLU A 160 -17.13 11.51 -5.46
C GLU A 160 -18.38 11.13 -6.29
N SER A 161 -18.27 10.09 -7.13
CA SER A 161 -19.42 9.62 -7.90
C SER A 161 -20.55 9.09 -7.01
N TYR A 162 -20.25 8.44 -5.88
CA TYR A 162 -21.27 8.01 -4.91
C TYR A 162 -21.97 9.19 -4.24
N VAL A 163 -21.21 10.18 -3.78
CA VAL A 163 -21.75 11.37 -3.10
C VAL A 163 -22.68 12.14 -4.04
N ASN A 164 -22.29 12.28 -5.31
CA ASN A 164 -23.07 12.99 -6.31
C ASN A 164 -24.34 12.23 -6.74
N THR A 165 -24.37 10.90 -6.64
CA THR A 165 -25.56 10.10 -6.98
C THR A 165 -26.58 10.08 -5.84
N ALA A 166 -26.14 10.14 -4.58
CA ALA A 166 -27.03 10.20 -3.41
C ALA A 166 -27.64 11.60 -3.15
N ALA A 167 -27.09 12.65 -3.77
CA ALA A 167 -27.56 14.03 -3.64
C ALA A 167 -28.59 14.47 -4.70
N ALA A 168 -29.00 13.57 -5.61
CA ALA A 168 -29.91 13.84 -6.74
C ALA A 168 -31.33 13.28 -6.52
#